data_AF-E3I3K7-F1
#
_entry.id   AF-E3I3K7-F1
#
_cell.length_a   1.000
_cell.length_b   1.000
_cell.length_c   1.000
_cell.angle_alpha   90.00
_cell.angle_beta   90.00
_cell.angle_gamma   90.00
#
_symmetry.space_group_name_H-M   'P 1'
#
loop_
_entity.id
_entity.type
_entity.pdbx_description
1 polymer ?
#
loop_
_entity_poly.entity_id
_entity_poly.type
_entity_poly.pdbx_seq_one_letter_code
_entity_poly.pdbx_strand_id
1 'polypeptide(L)'
;MAAAIVFVLTGVADRLGYRFNETPSVPVGIWRVLPVNGPLERGQIVSVCPPPTGVFLEAKARGYLSTGSCPGGLEPMLKPIAALEGDVVEQTGEGLRMNGRLLPHSSAFPKQAMIGSPLDRGHRLDCAKAGSLHSANR
;
A
#
# COMPACT_ATOMS: atom_id res chain seq x y z
N MET A 1 27.32 -15.13 -13.98
CA MET A 1 26.15 -15.76 -14.64
C MET A 1 24.92 -15.77 -13.74
N ALA A 2 24.98 -16.26 -12.50
CA ALA A 2 23.84 -16.28 -11.58
C ALA A 2 23.17 -14.90 -11.35
N ALA A 3 23.95 -13.84 -11.15
CA ALA A 3 23.41 -12.49 -10.98
C ALA A 3 22.62 -11.98 -12.19
N ALA A 4 23.09 -12.26 -13.41
CA ALA A 4 22.38 -11.89 -14.63
C ALA A 4 21.07 -12.68 -14.78
N ILE A 5 21.07 -13.96 -14.41
CA ILE A 5 19.86 -14.80 -14.41
C ILE A 5 18.84 -14.28 -13.41
N VAL A 6 19.26 -13.93 -12.19
CA VAL A 6 18.38 -13.35 -11.15
C VAL A 6 17.78 -12.02 -11.62
N PHE A 7 18.58 -11.10 -12.17
CA PHE A 7 18.09 -9.83 -12.71
C PHE A 7 17.11 -10.00 -13.88
N VAL A 8 17.34 -10.98 -14.76
CA VAL A 8 16.43 -11.28 -15.86
C VAL A 8 15.12 -11.88 -15.33
N LEU A 9 15.18 -12.81 -14.38
CA LEU A 9 14.00 -13.43 -13.79
C LEU A 9 13.14 -12.43 -13.03
N THR A 10 13.75 -11.54 -12.23
CA THR A 10 13.01 -10.48 -11.51
C THR A 10 12.36 -9.51 -12.49
N GLY A 11 13.09 -9.04 -13.51
CA GLY A 11 12.55 -8.14 -14.53
C GLY A 11 11.44 -8.78 -15.38
N VAL A 12 11.50 -10.08 -15.66
CA VAL A 12 10.44 -10.81 -16.38
C VAL A 12 9.22 -11.00 -15.47
N ALA A 13 9.42 -11.38 -14.21
CA ALA A 13 8.34 -11.53 -13.24
C ALA A 13 7.56 -10.21 -13.06
N ASP A 14 8.25 -9.09 -12.90
CA ASP A 14 7.65 -7.76 -12.79
C ASP A 14 6.82 -7.41 -14.04
N ARG A 15 7.36 -7.68 -15.24
CA ARG A 15 6.62 -7.45 -16.50
C ARG A 15 5.40 -8.34 -16.67
N LEU A 16 5.40 -9.53 -16.08
CA LEU A 16 4.25 -10.44 -16.05
C LEU A 16 3.27 -10.11 -14.92
N GLY A 17 3.55 -9.06 -14.14
CA GLY A 17 2.73 -8.60 -13.02
C GLY A 17 2.97 -9.36 -11.72
N TYR A 18 3.99 -10.21 -11.62
CA TYR A 18 4.31 -10.92 -10.38
C TYR A 18 5.14 -10.04 -9.44
N ARG A 19 4.75 -10.01 -8.17
CA ARG A 19 5.42 -9.24 -7.12
C ARG A 19 5.55 -10.09 -5.87
N PHE A 20 6.67 -9.93 -5.17
CA PHE A 20 6.86 -10.54 -3.86
C PHE A 20 6.51 -9.53 -2.77
N ASN A 21 5.60 -9.90 -1.86
CA ASN A 21 5.28 -9.08 -0.69
C ASN A 21 6.02 -9.62 0.53
N GLU A 22 6.87 -8.76 1.12
CA GLU A 22 7.71 -9.09 2.27
C GLU A 22 7.11 -8.65 3.61
N THR A 23 6.02 -7.89 3.58
CA THR A 23 5.44 -7.29 4.80
C THR A 23 4.15 -8.00 5.22
N PRO A 24 3.86 -8.14 6.52
CA PRO A 24 2.65 -8.81 7.00
C PRO A 24 1.36 -7.98 6.83
N SER A 25 1.40 -6.86 6.10
CA SER A 25 0.19 -6.04 5.87
C SER A 25 -0.82 -6.70 4.93
N VAL A 26 -0.34 -7.61 4.08
CA VAL A 26 -1.09 -8.68 3.43
C VAL A 26 -0.25 -9.96 3.56
N PRO A 27 -0.78 -11.17 3.30
CA PRO A 27 0.02 -12.38 3.39
C PRO A 27 1.34 -12.31 2.59
N VAL A 28 2.44 -12.70 3.24
CA VAL A 28 3.76 -12.80 2.61
C VAL A 28 3.69 -13.83 1.49
N GLY A 29 4.33 -13.53 0.35
CA GLY A 29 4.35 -14.44 -0.79
C GLY A 29 4.30 -13.73 -2.14
N ILE A 30 4.11 -14.52 -3.19
CA ILE A 30 3.99 -14.04 -4.57
C ILE A 30 2.54 -13.62 -4.82
N TRP A 31 2.39 -12.45 -5.43
CA TRP A 31 1.12 -11.87 -5.86
C TRP A 31 1.19 -11.57 -7.34
N ARG A 32 0.11 -11.82 -8.06
CA ARG A 32 -0.09 -11.41 -9.44
C ARG A 32 -0.97 -10.17 -9.49
N VAL A 33 -0.38 -9.07 -9.96
CA VAL A 33 -1.00 -7.77 -10.15
C VAL A 33 -1.55 -7.67 -11.57
N LEU A 34 -2.83 -7.37 -11.68
CA LEU A 34 -3.59 -7.31 -12.92
C LEU A 34 -4.44 -6.03 -12.97
N PRO A 35 -4.78 -5.52 -14.16
CA PRO A 35 -5.77 -4.46 -14.29
C PRO A 35 -7.08 -4.84 -13.59
N VAL A 36 -7.72 -3.88 -12.94
CA VAL A 36 -9.05 -4.08 -12.33
C VAL A 36 -10.07 -4.21 -13.46
N ASN A 37 -10.82 -5.32 -13.47
CA ASN A 37 -11.92 -5.56 -14.40
C ASN A 37 -13.21 -5.74 -13.59
N GLY A 38 -14.00 -4.69 -13.45
CA GLY A 38 -15.28 -4.71 -12.73
C GLY A 38 -15.28 -3.89 -11.43
N PRO A 39 -16.36 -4.02 -10.61
CA PRO A 39 -16.50 -3.29 -9.37
C PRO A 39 -15.44 -3.74 -8.34
N LEU A 40 -15.03 -2.79 -7.50
CA LEU A 40 -14.12 -3.07 -6.39
C LEU A 40 -14.90 -3.60 -5.18
N GLU A 41 -14.28 -4.54 -4.47
CA GLU A 41 -14.88 -5.15 -3.28
C GLU A 41 -14.08 -4.83 -2.02
N ARG A 42 -14.78 -4.72 -0.89
CA ARG A 42 -14.12 -4.55 0.41
C ARG A 42 -13.28 -5.78 0.73
N GLY A 43 -12.05 -5.59 1.19
CA GLY A 43 -11.10 -6.66 1.46
C GLY A 43 -10.34 -7.16 0.22
N GLN A 44 -10.75 -6.78 -0.99
CA GLN A 44 -9.96 -7.04 -2.19
C GLN A 44 -8.56 -6.44 -2.02
N ILE A 45 -7.53 -7.20 -2.40
CA ILE A 45 -6.16 -6.71 -2.35
C ILE A 45 -5.86 -5.98 -3.64
N VAL A 46 -5.34 -4.77 -3.51
CA VAL A 46 -4.95 -3.93 -4.64
C VAL A 46 -3.50 -3.49 -4.52
N SER A 47 -2.86 -3.32 -5.68
CA SER A 47 -1.61 -2.58 -5.79
C SER A 47 -1.92 -1.10 -6.05
N VAL A 48 -1.38 -0.22 -5.20
CA VAL A 48 -1.56 1.22 -5.27
C VAL A 48 -0.23 1.95 -5.15
N CYS A 49 -0.05 2.99 -5.95
CA CYS A 49 1.09 3.89 -5.79
C CYS A 49 0.80 4.93 -4.70
N PRO A 50 1.66 5.06 -3.68
CA PRO A 50 1.55 6.18 -2.76
C PRO A 50 1.78 7.51 -3.52
N PRO A 51 1.03 8.57 -3.18
CA PRO A 51 1.27 9.88 -3.78
C PRO A 51 2.65 10.40 -3.33
N PRO A 52 3.41 11.10 -4.19
CA PRO A 52 4.76 11.58 -3.86
C PRO A 52 4.71 12.85 -3.00
N THR A 53 4.01 12.80 -1.87
CA THR A 53 3.95 13.90 -0.89
C THR A 53 5.12 13.81 0.09
N GLY A 54 5.36 14.89 0.84
CA GLY A 54 6.49 15.00 1.77
C GLY A 54 6.61 13.80 2.73
N VAL A 55 5.50 13.34 3.31
CA VAL A 55 5.50 12.20 4.25
C VAL A 55 5.94 10.88 3.60
N PHE A 56 5.55 10.61 2.35
CA PHE A 56 5.95 9.39 1.64
C PHE A 56 7.40 9.47 1.14
N LEU A 57 7.84 10.64 0.70
CA LEU A 57 9.23 10.87 0.30
C LEU A 57 10.18 10.79 1.51
N GLU A 58 9.77 11.33 2.66
CA GLU A 58 10.49 11.20 3.92
C GLU A 58 10.53 9.75 4.40
N ALA A 59 9.41 9.03 4.33
CA ALA A 59 9.36 7.60 4.62
C ALA A 59 10.35 6.81 3.76
N LYS A 60 10.45 7.12 2.47
CA LYS A 60 11.45 6.54 1.57
C LYS A 60 12.87 6.94 1.96
N ALA A 61 13.13 8.21 2.24
CA ALA A 61 14.45 8.70 2.64
C ALA A 61 14.95 8.05 3.94
N ARG A 62 14.03 7.69 4.84
CA ARG A 62 14.30 6.97 6.09
C ARG A 62 14.34 5.44 5.93
N GLY A 63 14.12 4.92 4.72
CA GLY A 63 14.12 3.48 4.44
C GLY A 63 12.88 2.73 4.91
N TYR A 64 11.79 3.43 5.28
CA TYR A 64 10.50 2.80 5.62
C TYR A 64 9.72 2.35 4.38
N LEU A 65 9.98 2.98 3.24
CA LEU A 65 9.46 2.57 1.94
C LEU A 65 10.62 2.31 1.00
N SER A 66 10.52 1.22 0.23
CA SER A 66 11.53 0.91 -0.77
C SER A 66 11.42 1.82 -2.00
N THR A 67 12.45 1.77 -2.83
CA THR A 67 12.41 2.39 -4.17
C THR A 67 11.63 1.50 -5.12
N GLY A 68 10.82 2.09 -6.01
CA GLY A 68 10.10 1.35 -7.04
C GLY A 68 9.62 2.23 -8.19
N SER A 69 8.67 1.70 -8.95
CA SER A 69 8.21 2.26 -10.23
C SER A 69 7.15 3.36 -10.11
N CYS A 70 6.69 3.70 -8.89
CA CYS A 70 5.69 4.76 -8.71
C CYS A 70 6.32 6.17 -8.86
N PRO A 71 5.49 7.20 -9.10
CA PRO A 71 5.93 8.59 -9.03
C PRO A 71 6.70 8.89 -7.73
N GLY A 72 7.75 9.70 -7.81
CA GLY A 72 8.69 9.91 -6.69
C GLY A 72 9.67 8.74 -6.46
N GLY A 73 9.65 7.73 -7.34
CA GLY A 73 10.45 6.51 -7.23
C GLY A 73 10.04 5.66 -6.03
N LEU A 74 8.76 5.71 -5.63
CA LEU A 74 8.24 4.96 -4.50
C LEU A 74 7.89 3.53 -4.91
N GLU A 75 7.93 2.60 -3.95
CA GLU A 75 7.44 1.24 -4.17
C GLU A 75 5.90 1.20 -4.22
N PRO A 76 5.28 0.55 -5.23
CA PRO A 76 3.84 0.32 -5.19
C PRO A 76 3.49 -0.65 -4.07
N MET A 77 2.45 -0.34 -3.29
CA MET A 77 2.10 -1.06 -2.08
C MET A 77 0.93 -2.01 -2.33
N LEU A 78 0.92 -3.18 -1.68
CA LEU A 78 -0.27 -4.03 -1.60
C LEU A 78 -1.07 -3.68 -0.35
N LYS A 79 -2.36 -3.37 -0.53
CA LYS A 79 -3.27 -3.04 0.58
C LYS A 79 -4.67 -3.62 0.33
N PRO A 80 -5.40 -4.05 1.38
CA PRO A 80 -6.81 -4.37 1.26
C PRO A 80 -7.64 -3.10 1.11
N ILE A 81 -8.71 -3.18 0.33
CA ILE A 81 -9.71 -2.10 0.25
C ILE A 81 -10.50 -2.06 1.54
N ALA A 82 -10.26 -1.02 2.34
CA ALA A 82 -10.99 -0.81 3.59
C ALA A 82 -12.35 -0.14 3.36
N ALA A 83 -12.46 0.80 2.43
CA ALA A 83 -13.65 1.62 2.15
C ALA A 83 -13.93 1.73 0.65
N LEU A 84 -15.21 1.85 0.28
CA LEU A 84 -15.68 2.02 -1.10
C LEU A 84 -16.34 3.39 -1.29
N GLU A 85 -16.64 3.72 -2.55
CA GLU A 85 -17.40 4.93 -2.88
C GLU A 85 -18.74 4.93 -2.14
N GLY A 86 -19.10 6.08 -1.55
CA GLY A 86 -20.29 6.24 -0.71
C GLY A 86 -20.07 5.97 0.79
N ASP A 87 -18.96 5.31 1.18
CA ASP A 87 -18.61 5.20 2.60
C ASP A 87 -18.13 6.55 3.15
N VAL A 88 -18.57 6.88 4.36
CA VAL A 88 -18.05 8.02 5.15
C VAL A 88 -16.92 7.51 6.04
N VAL A 89 -15.72 8.03 5.85
CA VAL A 89 -14.53 7.68 6.65
C VAL A 89 -14.11 8.86 7.51
N GLU A 90 -14.06 8.64 8.81
CA GLU A 90 -13.66 9.64 9.80
C GLU A 90 -12.42 9.16 10.56
N GLN A 91 -11.46 10.05 10.79
CA GLN A 91 -10.32 9.77 11.66
C GLN A 91 -10.60 10.34 13.05
N THR A 92 -10.53 9.50 14.08
CA THR A 92 -10.68 9.89 15.49
C THR A 92 -9.44 9.49 16.30
N GLY A 93 -9.40 9.88 17.58
CA GLY A 93 -8.33 9.47 18.50
C GLY A 93 -8.31 7.96 18.78
N GLU A 94 -9.45 7.28 18.63
CA GLU A 94 -9.58 5.83 18.82
C GLU A 94 -9.15 5.03 17.57
N GLY A 95 -9.14 5.67 16.39
CA GLY A 95 -8.85 5.04 15.11
C GLY A 95 -9.73 5.57 13.98
N LEU A 96 -9.84 4.81 12.90
CA LEU A 96 -10.71 5.11 11.77
C LEU A 96 -12.13 4.63 12.05
N ARG A 97 -13.12 5.47 11.79
CA ARG A 97 -14.55 5.09 11.77
C ARG A 97 -15.04 5.09 10.34
N MET A 98 -15.91 4.13 10.03
CA MET A 98 -16.51 3.93 8.73
C MET A 98 -18.01 3.81 8.90
N ASN A 99 -18.76 4.73 8.30
CA ASN A 99 -20.21 4.86 8.49
C ASN A 99 -20.59 4.83 9.98
N GLY A 100 -19.82 5.58 10.81
CA GLY A 100 -20.01 5.66 12.25
C GLY A 100 -19.49 4.46 13.06
N ARG A 101 -18.99 3.38 12.45
CA ARG A 101 -18.46 2.18 13.15
C ARG A 101 -16.94 2.20 13.21
N LEU A 102 -16.36 1.96 14.38
CA LEU A 102 -14.89 1.89 14.55
C LEU A 102 -14.33 0.68 13.78
N LEU A 103 -13.29 0.91 12.98
CA LEU A 103 -12.55 -0.13 12.29
C LEU A 103 -11.52 -0.73 13.27
N PRO A 104 -11.52 -2.04 13.53
CA PRO A 104 -10.52 -2.66 14.40
C PRO A 104 -9.10 -2.44 13.89
N HIS A 105 -8.13 -2.36 14.80
CA HIS A 105 -6.70 -2.23 14.49
C HIS A 105 -6.34 -1.01 13.61
N SER A 106 -7.15 0.04 13.66
CA SER A 106 -6.97 1.27 12.87
C SER A 106 -6.47 2.46 13.69
N SER A 107 -6.23 2.27 14.99
CA SER A 107 -5.59 3.27 15.83
C SER A 107 -4.17 3.54 15.33
N ALA A 108 -3.77 4.81 15.35
CA ALA A 108 -2.40 5.16 15.01
C ALA A 108 -1.45 4.50 16.02
N PHE A 109 -0.38 3.86 15.52
CA PHE A 109 0.66 3.33 16.39
C PHE A 109 1.25 4.48 17.24
N PRO A 110 1.48 4.25 18.54
CA PRO A 110 2.16 5.23 19.39
C PRO A 110 3.53 5.55 18.80
N LYS A 111 3.93 6.83 18.85
CA LYS A 111 5.25 7.28 18.38
C LYS A 111 6.40 6.49 19.03
N GLN A 112 6.22 6.02 20.26
CA GLN A 112 7.21 5.27 21.02
C GLN A 112 7.30 3.78 20.64
N ALA A 113 6.33 3.25 19.90
CA ALA A 113 6.27 1.83 19.51
C ALA A 113 6.87 1.56 18.11
N MET A 114 7.33 2.61 17.41
CA MET A 114 7.93 2.47 16.09
C MET A 114 9.46 2.32 16.19
N ILE A 115 10.02 1.40 15.41
CA ILE A 115 11.46 1.33 15.18
C ILE A 115 11.82 2.46 14.20
N GLY A 116 12.59 3.44 14.67
CA GLY A 116 12.98 4.63 13.91
C GLY A 116 12.21 5.91 14.30
N SER A 117 12.61 7.05 13.73
CA SER A 117 11.96 8.34 14.00
C SER A 117 10.53 8.38 13.43
N PRO A 118 9.52 8.79 14.22
CA PRO A 118 8.15 8.94 13.75
C PRO A 118 8.06 9.90 12.57
N LEU A 119 7.19 9.58 11.61
CA LEU A 119 6.78 10.52 10.57
C LEU A 119 5.80 11.54 11.17
N ASP A 120 5.81 12.75 10.64
CA ASP A 120 4.77 13.72 10.95
C ASP A 120 3.41 13.20 10.50
N ARG A 121 2.38 13.44 11.31
CA ARG A 121 1.05 12.91 11.04
C ARG A 121 0.51 13.52 9.75
N GLY A 122 0.14 12.66 8.80
CA GLY A 122 -0.71 13.09 7.69
C GLY A 122 -2.05 13.56 8.23
N HIS A 123 -2.43 14.80 7.92
CA HIS A 123 -3.68 15.40 8.39
C HIS A 123 -4.91 15.02 7.55
N ARG A 124 -4.73 14.24 6.48
CA ARG A 124 -5.79 13.92 5.52
C ARG A 124 -5.67 12.49 5.03
N LEU A 125 -6.80 11.77 5.08
CA LEU A 125 -6.98 10.50 4.39
C LEU A 125 -7.48 10.82 2.98
N ASP A 126 -6.69 10.48 1.98
CA ASP A 126 -7.11 10.57 0.58
C ASP A 126 -7.59 9.20 0.11
N CYS A 127 -8.84 9.13 -0.32
CA CYS A 127 -9.36 7.94 -1.00
C CYS A 127 -8.69 7.80 -2.37
N ALA A 128 -8.16 6.61 -2.66
CA ALA A 128 -7.59 6.31 -3.96
C ALA A 128 -8.70 6.19 -5.02
N LYS A 129 -8.46 6.72 -6.23
CA LYS A 129 -9.38 6.56 -7.36
C LYS A 129 -9.24 5.15 -7.94
N ALA A 130 -10.35 4.52 -8.33
CA ALA A 130 -10.36 3.16 -8.88
C ALA A 130 -9.38 2.97 -10.06
N GLY A 131 -9.27 3.95 -10.97
CA GLY A 131 -8.33 3.88 -12.12
C GLY A 131 -6.83 3.96 -11.76
N SER A 132 -6.49 4.17 -10.48
CA SER A 132 -5.11 4.09 -9.97
C SER A 132 -4.79 2.77 -9.27
N LEU A 133 -5.75 1.85 -9.22
CA LEU A 133 -5.66 0.56 -8.55
C LEU A 133 -5.50 -0.57 -9.56
N HIS A 134 -4.71 -1.58 -9.17
CA HIS A 134 -4.60 -2.85 -9.87
C HIS A 134 -5.01 -3.97 -8.90
N SER A 135 -5.78 -4.95 -9.34
CA SER A 135 -6.14 -6.10 -8.49
C SER A 135 -4.91 -6.97 -8.26
N ALA A 136 -4.72 -7.46 -7.05
CA ALA A 136 -3.65 -8.38 -6.71
C ALA A 136 -4.23 -9.69 -6.15
N ASN A 137 -3.88 -10.80 -6.77
CA ASN A 137 -4.32 -12.14 -6.38
C ASN A 137 -3.10 -13.02 -6.08
N ARG A 138 -3.22 -13.99 -5.18
CA ARG A 138 -2.17 -14.98 -4.93
C ARG A 138 -2.21 -16.12 -5.94
#